data_AF-A0AB38XNW8-F1
#
_entry.id   AF-A0AB38XNW8-F1
#
_cell.length_a   1.000
_cell.length_b   1.000
_cell.length_c   1.000
_cell.angle_alpha   90.00
_cell.angle_beta   90.00
_cell.angle_gamma   90.00
#
_symmetry.space_group_name_H-M   'P 1'
#
loop_
_entity.id
_entity.type
_entity.pdbx_description
1 polymer ?
#
loop_
_entity_poly.entity_id
_entity_poly.type
_entity_poly.pdbx_seq_one_letter_code
_entity_poly.pdbx_strand_id
1 'polypeptide(L)'
;MTDTKLLAIKHGRILVPLIALKYLLTIAAPAIDNIAVAMAYELGCLILVVALAVYAIHSVLRLTGVCDDRLALLSPTSRITLAAKNMAILAGYLIVSYLASYIPTFRESKPDMAHYLLPIPNYCISVFTGLSLMLFISYLLKSVRKRFALVVSAWISYAAVTAAGLAGIVLSLSGMYDQPHWLVGAAPGAKGFNFYSGIIPTCIVGVTPSVKVILAVMGANLAAGIIFFAGAYMLQRRRNNYLPVK
;
A
#
# COMPACT_ATOMS: atom_id res chain seq x y z
N MET A 1 -8.62 -23.54 -14.93
CA MET A 1 -8.80 -22.31 -14.12
C MET A 1 -7.47 -21.58 -14.12
N THR A 2 -7.41 -20.30 -14.52
CA THR A 2 -6.14 -19.55 -14.64
C THR A 2 -5.60 -19.14 -13.26
N ASP A 3 -4.28 -19.06 -13.10
CA ASP A 3 -3.64 -18.63 -11.83
C ASP A 3 -4.19 -17.30 -11.32
N THR A 4 -4.45 -16.36 -12.24
CA THR A 4 -5.04 -15.04 -11.95
C THR A 4 -6.41 -15.17 -11.31
N LYS A 5 -7.28 -16.06 -11.84
CA LYS A 5 -8.62 -16.29 -11.30
C LYS A 5 -8.56 -16.93 -9.91
N LEU A 6 -7.62 -17.85 -9.67
CA LEU A 6 -7.45 -18.50 -8.38
C LEU A 6 -6.96 -17.51 -7.31
N LEU A 7 -5.95 -16.70 -7.64
CA LEU A 7 -5.45 -15.64 -6.75
C LEU A 7 -6.53 -14.59 -6.47
N ALA A 8 -7.27 -14.16 -7.49
CA ALA A 8 -8.37 -13.21 -7.33
C ALA A 8 -9.45 -13.73 -6.39
N ILE A 9 -9.91 -14.98 -6.57
CA ILE A 9 -10.93 -15.58 -5.68
C ILE A 9 -10.39 -15.70 -4.25
N LYS A 10 -9.14 -16.15 -4.09
CA LYS A 10 -8.53 -16.33 -2.77
C LYS A 10 -8.46 -15.01 -2.00
N HIS A 11 -7.88 -13.98 -2.59
CA HIS A 11 -7.76 -12.67 -1.93
C HIS A 11 -9.11 -11.98 -1.82
N GLY A 12 -9.97 -12.14 -2.83
CA GLY A 12 -11.31 -11.59 -2.86
C GLY A 12 -12.19 -12.06 -1.71
N ARG A 13 -12.08 -13.31 -1.26
CA ARG A 13 -12.83 -13.82 -0.09
C ARG A 13 -12.62 -13.01 1.19
N ILE A 14 -11.44 -12.40 1.34
CA ILE A 14 -11.09 -11.60 2.53
C ILE A 14 -11.22 -10.11 2.23
N LEU A 15 -10.76 -9.66 1.07
CA LEU A 15 -10.70 -8.24 0.71
C LEU A 15 -12.06 -7.68 0.29
N VAL A 16 -12.89 -8.43 -0.44
CA VAL A 16 -14.18 -7.93 -0.94
C VAL A 16 -15.13 -7.54 0.19
N PRO A 17 -15.33 -8.34 1.27
CA PRO A 17 -16.17 -7.93 2.38
C PRO A 17 -15.67 -6.66 3.08
N LEU A 18 -14.35 -6.53 3.27
CA LEU A 18 -13.75 -5.34 3.89
C LEU A 18 -13.90 -4.10 3.01
N ILE A 19 -13.75 -4.25 1.70
CA ILE A 19 -13.98 -3.19 0.71
C ILE A 19 -15.46 -2.79 0.72
N ALA A 20 -16.38 -3.75 0.64
CA ALA A 20 -17.82 -3.48 0.67
C ALA A 20 -18.22 -2.75 1.95
N LEU A 21 -17.69 -3.17 3.11
CA LEU A 21 -17.90 -2.48 4.38
C LEU A 21 -17.39 -1.04 4.33
N LYS A 22 -16.18 -0.80 3.78
CA LYS A 22 -15.66 0.56 3.58
C LYS A 22 -16.62 1.42 2.74
N TYR A 23 -17.09 0.89 1.61
CA TYR A 23 -18.05 1.58 0.73
C TYR A 23 -19.37 1.89 1.45
N LEU A 24 -19.94 0.92 2.17
CA LEU A 24 -21.17 1.11 2.95
C LEU A 24 -21.02 2.20 3.99
N LEU A 25 -19.93 2.16 4.75
CA LEU A 25 -19.64 3.18 5.75
C LEU A 25 -19.51 4.55 5.08
N THR A 26 -18.80 4.67 3.95
CA THR A 26 -18.64 5.96 3.24
C THR A 26 -19.93 6.53 2.65
N ILE A 27 -20.85 5.67 2.24
CA ILE A 27 -22.17 6.10 1.75
C ILE A 27 -23.06 6.55 2.91
N ALA A 28 -22.98 5.88 4.06
CA ALA A 28 -23.82 6.13 5.23
C ALA A 28 -23.36 7.33 6.07
N ALA A 29 -22.05 7.61 6.13
CA ALA A 29 -21.46 8.66 6.95
C ALA A 29 -22.10 10.05 6.82
N PRO A 30 -22.47 10.54 5.61
CA PRO A 30 -23.07 11.85 5.47
C PRO A 30 -24.51 11.99 6.02
N ALA A 31 -25.16 10.88 6.39
CA ALA A 31 -26.51 10.88 6.98
C ALA A 31 -26.48 11.06 8.51
N ILE A 32 -25.30 11.31 9.08
CA ILE A 32 -25.07 11.32 10.52
C ILE A 32 -24.72 12.74 10.96
N ASP A 33 -25.66 13.42 11.61
CA ASP A 33 -25.48 14.80 12.09
C ASP A 33 -24.67 14.90 13.40
N ASN A 34 -24.30 13.76 14.00
CA ASN A 34 -23.56 13.72 15.25
C ASN A 34 -22.04 13.62 15.02
N ILE A 35 -21.31 14.64 15.46
CA ILE A 35 -19.85 14.75 15.37
C ILE A 35 -19.14 13.51 15.94
N ALA A 36 -19.58 12.98 17.09
CA ALA A 36 -18.95 11.82 17.71
C ALA A 36 -19.05 10.57 16.84
N VAL A 37 -20.18 10.42 16.14
CA VAL A 37 -20.43 9.28 15.24
C VAL A 37 -19.69 9.47 13.91
N ALA A 38 -19.55 10.70 13.42
CA ALA A 38 -18.71 11.01 12.26
C ALA A 38 -17.24 10.68 12.52
N MET A 39 -16.70 11.03 13.70
CA MET A 39 -15.32 10.68 14.09
C MET A 39 -15.12 9.16 14.23
N ALA A 40 -16.09 8.45 14.81
CA ALA A 40 -16.04 6.99 14.90
C ALA A 40 -16.03 6.33 13.51
N TYR A 41 -16.79 6.89 12.57
CA TYR A 41 -16.81 6.47 11.18
C TYR A 41 -15.44 6.69 10.49
N GLU A 42 -14.85 7.88 10.61
CA GLU A 42 -13.54 8.19 10.02
C GLU A 42 -12.44 7.26 10.54
N LEU A 43 -12.44 6.99 11.86
CA LEU A 43 -11.52 6.05 12.49
C LEU A 43 -11.75 4.61 12.00
N GLY A 44 -13.01 4.19 11.82
CA GLY A 44 -13.34 2.89 11.23
C GLY A 44 -12.81 2.73 9.81
N CYS A 45 -12.95 3.75 8.97
CA CYS A 45 -12.40 3.77 7.62
C CYS A 45 -10.86 3.69 7.61
N LEU A 46 -10.19 4.39 8.53
CA LEU A 46 -8.74 4.31 8.68
C LEU A 46 -8.29 2.90 9.04
N ILE A 47 -8.94 2.26 10.03
CA ILE A 47 -8.64 0.88 10.45
C ILE A 47 -8.81 -0.09 9.27
N LEU A 48 -9.87 0.05 8.47
CA LEU A 48 -10.09 -0.78 7.29
C LEU A 48 -8.98 -0.62 6.25
N VAL A 49 -8.56 0.62 5.96
CA VAL A 49 -7.46 0.89 5.03
C VAL A 49 -6.15 0.24 5.53
N VAL A 50 -5.84 0.38 6.81
CA VAL A 50 -4.66 -0.25 7.43
C VAL A 50 -4.74 -1.77 7.36
N ALA A 51 -5.90 -2.36 7.68
CA ALA A 51 -6.09 -3.81 7.64
C ALA A 51 -5.91 -4.37 6.22
N LEU A 52 -6.46 -3.70 5.20
CA LEU A 52 -6.30 -4.06 3.79
C LEU A 52 -4.82 -4.00 3.36
N ALA A 53 -4.12 -2.92 3.73
CA ALA A 53 -2.70 -2.73 3.47
C ALA A 53 -1.84 -3.82 4.12
N VAL A 54 -2.03 -4.08 5.41
CA VAL A 54 -1.32 -5.12 6.17
C VAL A 54 -1.55 -6.49 5.55
N TYR A 55 -2.79 -6.82 5.18
CA TYR A 55 -3.10 -8.08 4.51
C TYR A 55 -2.35 -8.21 3.17
N ALA A 56 -2.35 -7.15 2.35
CA ALA A 56 -1.69 -7.18 1.05
C ALA A 56 -0.17 -7.36 1.18
N ILE A 57 0.46 -6.58 2.06
CA ILE A 57 1.90 -6.68 2.38
C ILE A 57 2.22 -8.08 2.90
N HIS A 58 1.45 -8.57 3.87
CA HIS A 58 1.68 -9.89 4.46
C HIS A 58 1.49 -11.02 3.44
N SER A 59 0.55 -10.87 2.51
CA SER A 59 0.33 -11.86 1.45
C SER A 59 1.54 -12.00 0.53
N VAL A 60 2.24 -10.91 0.21
CA VAL A 60 3.50 -10.95 -0.56
C VAL A 60 4.57 -11.73 0.20
N LEU A 61 4.73 -11.46 1.50
CA LEU A 61 5.68 -12.16 2.37
C LEU A 61 5.36 -13.65 2.51
N ARG A 62 4.08 -14.02 2.66
CA ARG A 62 3.66 -15.43 2.75
C ARG A 62 3.92 -16.20 1.47
N LEU A 63 3.69 -15.58 0.31
CA LEU A 63 3.90 -16.21 -0.99
C LEU A 63 5.41 -16.41 -1.27
N THR A 64 6.20 -15.35 -1.08
CA THR A 64 7.60 -15.32 -1.55
C THR A 64 8.62 -15.65 -0.48
N GLY A 65 8.39 -15.25 0.78
CA GLY A 65 9.24 -15.55 1.92
C GLY A 65 8.92 -16.91 2.52
N VAL A 66 7.71 -17.08 3.05
CA VAL A 66 7.31 -18.30 3.79
C VAL A 66 6.98 -19.48 2.87
N CYS A 67 6.53 -19.21 1.65
CA CYS A 67 6.08 -20.23 0.69
C CYS A 67 4.90 -21.08 1.23
N ASP A 68 3.97 -20.45 1.96
CA ASP A 68 2.80 -21.13 2.54
C ASP A 68 1.76 -21.58 1.49
N ASP A 69 1.71 -20.88 0.35
CA ASP A 69 0.69 -21.10 -0.68
C ASP A 69 1.08 -22.22 -1.64
N ARG A 70 1.05 -23.45 -1.14
CA ARG A 70 1.39 -24.66 -1.91
C ARG A 70 0.65 -24.76 -3.24
N LEU A 71 -0.62 -24.38 -3.29
CA LEU A 71 -1.43 -24.36 -4.53
C LEU A 71 -0.93 -23.34 -5.56
N ALA A 72 -0.49 -22.16 -5.11
CA ALA A 72 0.06 -21.15 -6.00
C ALA A 72 1.49 -21.54 -6.44
N LEU A 73 2.25 -22.21 -5.57
CA LEU A 73 3.61 -22.69 -5.84
C LEU A 73 3.67 -23.86 -6.82
N LEU A 74 2.55 -24.57 -7.04
CA LEU A 74 2.41 -25.60 -8.06
C LEU A 74 2.10 -25.03 -9.46
N SER A 75 1.93 -23.71 -9.59
CA SER A 75 1.76 -23.07 -10.90
C SER A 75 3.00 -23.34 -11.78
N PRO A 76 2.81 -23.64 -13.08
CA PRO A 76 3.91 -23.78 -14.04
C PRO A 76 4.61 -22.45 -14.35
N THR A 77 4.10 -21.32 -13.84
CA THR A 77 4.69 -20.00 -14.08
C THR A 77 5.91 -19.74 -13.20
N SER A 78 6.83 -18.90 -13.70
CA SER A 78 7.99 -18.51 -12.90
C SER A 78 7.56 -17.84 -11.59
N ARG A 79 8.32 -18.05 -10.51
CA ARG A 79 8.00 -17.51 -9.17
C ARG A 79 7.80 -16.00 -9.15
N ILE A 80 8.54 -15.28 -9.98
CA ILE A 80 8.43 -13.82 -10.08
C ILE A 80 7.22 -13.38 -10.87
N THR A 81 6.87 -14.10 -11.94
CA THR A 81 5.64 -13.85 -12.68
C THR A 81 4.44 -14.08 -11.77
N LEU A 82 4.47 -15.12 -10.93
CA LEU A 82 3.45 -15.38 -9.93
C LEU A 82 3.38 -14.28 -8.86
N ALA A 83 4.53 -13.86 -8.33
CA ALA A 83 4.61 -12.76 -7.36
C ALA A 83 4.08 -11.43 -7.95
N ALA A 84 4.43 -11.12 -9.20
CA ALA A 84 3.95 -9.93 -9.91
C ALA A 84 2.43 -10.00 -10.15
N LYS A 85 1.89 -11.16 -10.57
CA LYS A 85 0.44 -11.36 -10.69
C LYS A 85 -0.28 -11.19 -9.35
N ASN A 86 0.28 -11.75 -8.27
CA ASN A 86 -0.24 -11.61 -6.93
C ASN A 86 -0.28 -10.14 -6.49
N MET A 87 0.83 -9.41 -6.68
CA MET A 87 0.90 -7.98 -6.40
C MET A 87 -0.09 -7.17 -7.23
N ALA A 88 -0.24 -7.47 -8.52
CA ALA A 88 -1.19 -6.77 -9.39
C ALA A 88 -2.65 -6.95 -8.92
N ILE A 89 -3.02 -8.17 -8.50
CA ILE A 89 -4.36 -8.45 -7.95
C ILE A 89 -4.59 -7.71 -6.64
N LEU A 90 -3.62 -7.78 -5.71
CA LEU A 90 -3.69 -7.08 -4.44
C LEU A 90 -3.75 -5.55 -4.63
N ALA A 91 -2.97 -5.02 -5.58
CA ALA A 91 -3.00 -3.61 -5.94
C ALA A 91 -4.36 -3.20 -6.50
N GLY A 92 -4.97 -4.03 -7.36
CA GLY A 92 -6.33 -3.81 -7.86
C GLY A 92 -7.35 -3.67 -6.72
N TYR A 93 -7.33 -4.58 -5.73
CA TYR A 93 -8.21 -4.48 -4.57
C TYR A 93 -7.94 -3.23 -3.72
N LEU A 94 -6.68 -2.87 -3.51
CA LEU A 94 -6.30 -1.67 -2.75
C LEU A 94 -6.73 -0.38 -3.46
N ILE A 95 -6.63 -0.33 -4.79
CA ILE A 95 -7.09 0.81 -5.61
C ILE A 95 -8.61 0.92 -5.55
N VAL A 96 -9.34 -0.20 -5.73
CA VAL A 96 -10.80 -0.20 -5.59
C VAL A 96 -11.22 0.27 -4.19
N SER A 97 -10.55 -0.20 -3.14
CA SER A 97 -10.79 0.31 -1.79
C SER A 97 -10.58 1.83 -1.70
N TYR A 98 -9.48 2.34 -2.27
CA TYR A 98 -9.15 3.76 -2.24
C TYR A 98 -10.17 4.64 -2.97
N LEU A 99 -10.75 4.15 -4.07
CA LEU A 99 -11.80 4.88 -4.81
C LEU A 99 -13.04 5.19 -3.95
N ALA A 100 -13.33 4.40 -2.91
CA ALA A 100 -14.38 4.72 -1.95
C ALA A 100 -14.20 6.11 -1.31
N SER A 101 -12.96 6.55 -1.12
CA SER A 101 -12.63 7.84 -0.51
C SER A 101 -13.07 9.06 -1.37
N TYR A 102 -13.41 8.86 -2.64
CA TYR A 102 -13.91 9.89 -3.55
C TYR A 102 -15.44 9.97 -3.60
N ILE A 103 -16.17 9.08 -2.92
CA ILE A 103 -17.64 9.12 -2.92
C ILE A 103 -18.19 10.47 -2.39
N PRO A 104 -17.64 11.06 -1.30
CA PRO A 104 -18.12 12.34 -0.80
C PRO A 104 -17.95 13.50 -1.79
N THR A 105 -16.93 13.44 -2.66
CA THR A 105 -16.56 14.54 -3.56
C THR A 105 -17.57 14.73 -4.70
N PHE A 106 -18.36 13.68 -5.04
CA PHE A 106 -19.45 13.80 -6.01
C PHE A 106 -20.61 14.68 -5.53
N ARG A 107 -20.62 15.08 -4.25
CA ARG A 107 -21.64 15.96 -3.67
C ARG A 107 -21.22 17.43 -3.65
N GLU A 108 -19.97 17.74 -4.00
CA GLU A 108 -19.46 19.12 -4.06
C GLU A 108 -19.92 19.82 -5.34
N SER A 109 -20.34 21.08 -5.21
CA SER A 109 -20.86 21.88 -6.31
C SER A 109 -19.78 22.46 -7.25
N LYS A 110 -18.52 22.59 -6.77
CA LYS A 110 -17.36 23.00 -7.59
C LYS A 110 -16.09 22.24 -7.16
N PRO A 111 -15.96 20.97 -7.57
CA PRO A 111 -14.80 20.16 -7.20
C PRO A 111 -13.51 20.63 -7.93
N ASP A 112 -12.42 20.83 -7.18
CA ASP A 112 -11.09 21.09 -7.76
C ASP A 112 -10.51 19.78 -8.34
N MET A 113 -10.68 19.61 -9.65
CA MET A 113 -10.25 18.40 -10.38
C MET A 113 -8.75 18.12 -10.23
N ALA A 114 -7.89 19.13 -10.14
CA ALA A 114 -6.45 18.92 -10.02
C ALA A 114 -6.10 18.32 -8.65
N HIS A 115 -6.77 18.77 -7.60
CA HIS A 115 -6.62 18.25 -6.25
C HIS A 115 -7.16 16.81 -6.11
N TYR A 116 -8.17 16.43 -6.91
CA TYR A 116 -8.75 15.08 -6.87
C TYR A 116 -8.01 14.06 -7.75
N LEU A 117 -7.50 14.47 -8.91
CA LEU A 117 -6.90 13.55 -9.87
C LEU A 117 -5.46 13.19 -9.52
N LEU A 118 -4.66 14.10 -8.96
CA LEU A 118 -3.25 13.85 -8.63
C LEU A 118 -3.02 12.80 -7.52
N PRO A 119 -3.88 12.68 -6.48
CA PRO A 119 -3.70 11.65 -5.46
C PRO A 119 -3.92 10.21 -5.96
N ILE A 120 -4.68 10.00 -7.04
CA ILE A 120 -4.91 8.65 -7.62
C ILE A 120 -3.60 8.00 -8.11
N PRO A 121 -2.85 8.58 -9.06
CA PRO A 121 -1.58 8.01 -9.49
C PRO A 121 -0.56 7.96 -8.36
N ASN A 122 -0.58 8.93 -7.43
CA ASN A 122 0.27 8.89 -6.24
C ASN A 122 0.00 7.65 -5.37
N TYR A 123 -1.27 7.31 -5.16
CA TYR A 123 -1.66 6.09 -4.44
C TYR A 123 -1.29 4.82 -5.23
N CYS A 124 -1.46 4.80 -6.55
CA CYS A 124 -1.02 3.65 -7.37
C CYS A 124 0.49 3.40 -7.24
N ILE A 125 1.30 4.46 -7.31
CA ILE A 125 2.75 4.41 -7.13
C ILE A 125 3.08 3.92 -5.72
N SER A 126 2.43 4.48 -4.70
CA SER A 126 2.56 4.08 -3.30
C SER A 126 2.32 2.58 -3.07
N VAL A 127 1.22 2.05 -3.62
CA VAL A 127 0.88 0.63 -3.53
C VAL A 127 1.94 -0.21 -4.22
N PHE A 128 2.35 0.16 -5.43
CA PHE A 128 3.42 -0.54 -6.14
C PHE A 128 4.74 -0.55 -5.35
N THR A 129 5.16 0.59 -4.81
CA THR A 129 6.41 0.71 -4.05
C THR A 129 6.36 -0.09 -2.75
N GLY A 130 5.26 -0.02 -2.00
CA GLY A 130 5.12 -0.76 -0.75
C GLY A 130 5.03 -2.27 -0.95
N LEU A 131 4.36 -2.76 -2.00
CA LEU A 131 4.36 -4.19 -2.32
C LEU A 131 5.74 -4.67 -2.79
N SER A 132 6.42 -3.87 -3.62
CA SER A 132 7.77 -4.16 -4.13
C SER A 132 8.82 -4.18 -3.01
N LEU A 133 8.71 -3.28 -2.02
CA LEU A 133 9.58 -3.26 -0.85
C LEU A 133 9.48 -4.58 -0.06
N MET A 134 8.25 -5.05 0.22
CA MET A 134 8.08 -6.32 0.93
C MET A 134 8.58 -7.51 0.09
N LEU A 135 8.36 -7.48 -1.22
CA LEU A 135 8.91 -8.49 -2.13
C LEU A 135 10.45 -8.54 -2.05
N PHE A 136 11.10 -7.37 -2.12
CA PHE A 136 12.55 -7.24 -2.00
C PHE A 136 13.06 -7.79 -0.67
N ILE A 137 12.47 -7.36 0.45
CA ILE A 137 12.82 -7.82 1.79
C ILE A 137 12.65 -9.34 1.93
N SER A 138 11.55 -9.88 1.40
CA SER A 138 11.26 -11.32 1.45
C SER A 138 12.32 -12.16 0.75
N TYR A 139 12.85 -11.69 -0.38
CA TYR A 139 13.96 -12.34 -1.07
C TYR A 139 15.31 -12.10 -0.40
N LEU A 140 15.53 -10.92 0.16
CA LEU A 140 16.77 -10.58 0.86
C LEU A 140 16.97 -11.47 2.09
N LEU A 141 15.89 -11.68 2.86
CA LEU A 141 15.91 -12.43 4.12
C LEU A 141 15.64 -13.92 3.94
N LYS A 142 15.61 -14.44 2.70
CA LYS A 142 15.29 -15.86 2.43
C LYS A 142 16.20 -16.86 3.15
N SER A 143 17.44 -16.46 3.48
CA SER A 143 18.38 -17.29 4.24
C SER A 143 17.92 -17.60 5.68
N VAL A 144 16.98 -16.84 6.23
CA VAL A 144 16.43 -17.05 7.57
C VAL A 144 15.55 -18.30 7.57
N ARG A 145 16.08 -19.40 8.13
CA ARG A 145 15.43 -20.73 8.09
C ARG A 145 14.18 -20.84 8.97
N LYS A 146 14.11 -20.10 10.09
CA LYS A 146 12.97 -20.17 11.01
C LYS A 146 11.83 -19.28 10.51
N ARG A 147 10.65 -19.88 10.28
CA ARG A 147 9.45 -19.19 9.77
C ARG A 147 9.11 -17.93 10.57
N PHE A 148 9.01 -18.04 11.90
CA PHE A 148 8.66 -16.91 12.74
C PHE A 148 9.73 -15.80 12.67
N ALA A 149 11.02 -16.16 12.70
CA ALA A 149 12.11 -15.19 12.59
C ALA A 149 12.12 -14.47 11.24
N LEU A 150 11.83 -15.17 10.13
CA LEU A 150 11.68 -14.56 8.81
C LEU A 150 10.53 -13.54 8.81
N VAL A 151 9.38 -13.89 9.38
CA VAL A 151 8.22 -13.00 9.42
C VAL A 151 8.51 -11.74 10.23
N VAL A 152 9.06 -11.90 11.44
CA VAL A 152 9.38 -10.78 12.34
C VAL A 152 10.45 -9.88 11.72
N SER A 153 11.54 -10.46 11.22
CA SER A 153 12.62 -9.69 10.58
C SER A 153 12.13 -8.93 9.34
N ALA A 154 11.29 -9.56 8.50
CA ALA A 154 10.72 -8.89 7.34
C ALA A 154 9.86 -7.67 7.71
N TRP A 155 9.01 -7.79 8.75
CA TRP A 155 8.21 -6.67 9.23
C TRP A 155 9.05 -5.57 9.87
N ILE A 156 10.06 -5.91 10.67
CA ILE A 156 11.00 -4.94 11.25
C ILE A 156 11.74 -4.19 10.14
N SER A 157 12.27 -4.91 9.14
CA SER A 157 12.94 -4.29 7.98
C SER A 157 11.99 -3.40 7.18
N TYR A 158 10.74 -3.84 6.99
CA TYR A 158 9.73 -3.05 6.28
C TYR A 158 9.45 -1.74 7.01
N ALA A 159 9.16 -1.83 8.32
CA ALA A 159 8.91 -0.68 9.17
C ALA A 159 10.11 0.28 9.20
N ALA A 160 11.34 -0.24 9.33
CA ALA A 160 12.55 0.57 9.37
C ALA A 160 12.76 1.35 8.05
N VAL A 161 12.61 0.70 6.90
CA VAL A 161 12.77 1.36 5.59
C VAL A 161 11.67 2.40 5.37
N THR A 162 10.42 2.08 5.71
CA THR A 162 9.31 3.04 5.59
C THR A 162 9.48 4.24 6.51
N ALA A 163 9.91 4.03 7.76
CA ALA A 163 10.19 5.10 8.72
C ALA A 163 11.35 5.99 8.26
N ALA A 164 12.43 5.40 7.72
CA ALA A 164 13.55 6.16 7.16
C ALA A 164 13.12 6.98 5.95
N GLY A 165 12.32 6.39 5.04
CA GLY A 165 11.75 7.12 3.89
C GLY A 165 10.85 8.28 4.33
N LEU A 166 10.03 8.06 5.35
CA LEU A 166 9.20 9.11 5.94
C LEU A 166 10.04 10.24 6.54
N ALA A 167 11.05 9.90 7.36
CA ALA A 167 11.95 10.90 7.93
C ALA A 167 12.62 11.73 6.82
N GLY A 168 13.05 11.09 5.73
CA GLY A 168 13.61 11.76 4.56
C GLY A 168 12.63 12.76 3.90
N ILE A 169 11.37 12.37 3.73
CA ILE A 169 10.31 13.26 3.20
C ILE A 169 10.11 14.46 4.14
N VAL A 170 9.95 14.22 5.44
CA VAL A 170 9.70 15.28 6.43
C VAL A 170 10.86 16.27 6.47
N LEU A 171 12.10 15.79 6.56
CA LEU A 171 13.29 16.64 6.59
C LEU A 171 13.48 17.45 5.30
N SER A 172 13.13 16.88 4.15
CA SER A 172 13.26 17.57 2.86
C SER A 172 12.22 18.67 2.67
N LEU A 173 11.04 18.51 3.30
CA LEU A 173 9.89 19.41 3.11
C LEU A 173 9.68 20.38 4.28
N SER A 174 10.28 20.14 5.45
CA SER A 174 10.13 20.99 6.64
C SER A 174 10.66 22.41 6.46
N GLY A 175 11.63 22.61 5.55
CA GLY A 175 12.14 23.95 5.20
C GLY A 175 11.35 24.68 4.12
N MET A 176 10.35 24.03 3.52
CA MET A 176 9.57 24.60 2.40
C MET A 176 8.24 25.21 2.83
N TYR A 177 7.79 24.96 4.08
CA TYR A 177 6.48 25.36 4.56
C TYR A 177 6.58 25.91 5.98
N ASP A 178 5.92 27.04 6.24
CA ASP A 178 5.81 27.61 7.58
C ASP A 178 4.74 26.85 8.38
N GLN A 179 5.11 26.30 9.54
CA GLN A 179 4.26 25.51 10.45
C GLN A 179 3.63 24.23 9.86
N PRO A 180 4.43 23.26 9.37
CA PRO A 180 3.86 22.03 8.83
C PRO A 180 3.38 21.09 9.94
N HIS A 181 2.06 20.88 10.02
CA HIS A 181 1.49 19.83 10.86
C HIS A 181 1.56 18.49 10.12
N TRP A 182 2.62 17.73 10.38
CA TRP A 182 2.79 16.38 9.87
C TRP A 182 1.99 15.38 10.71
N LEU A 183 1.13 14.59 10.06
CA LEU A 183 0.48 13.45 10.70
C LEU A 183 0.87 12.17 9.96
N VAL A 184 1.10 11.12 10.74
CA VAL A 184 1.20 9.76 10.21
C VAL A 184 -0.24 9.26 10.04
N GLY A 185 -0.67 9.05 8.80
CA GLY A 185 -2.06 8.75 8.47
C GLY A 185 -2.53 9.44 7.19
N ALA A 186 -3.76 9.13 6.78
CA ALA A 186 -4.43 9.84 5.70
C ALA A 186 -5.27 10.98 6.30
N ALA A 187 -5.14 12.20 5.79
CA ALA A 187 -6.02 13.30 6.17
C ALA A 187 -7.44 13.06 5.60
N PRO A 188 -8.50 13.15 6.42
CA PRO A 188 -9.88 13.11 5.95
C PRO A 188 -10.27 14.50 5.41
N GLY A 189 -9.90 14.81 4.17
CA GLY A 189 -10.45 15.96 3.44
C GLY A 189 -9.44 16.90 2.79
N ALA A 190 -9.97 17.90 2.08
CA ALA A 190 -9.24 18.83 1.19
C ALA A 190 -8.20 19.75 1.87
N LYS A 191 -8.05 19.67 3.20
CA LYS A 191 -7.13 20.51 4.00
C LYS A 191 -5.77 19.85 4.26
N GLY A 192 -5.54 18.65 3.75
CA GLY A 192 -4.25 17.97 3.86
C GLY A 192 -3.89 17.15 2.63
N PHE A 193 -2.60 17.18 2.25
CA PHE A 193 -2.10 16.39 1.14
C PHE A 193 -1.39 15.14 1.63
N ASN A 194 -1.80 13.97 1.12
CA ASN A 194 -1.21 12.68 1.46
C ASN A 194 0.02 12.41 0.59
N PHE A 195 1.21 12.54 1.18
CA PHE A 195 2.46 12.02 0.65
C PHE A 195 2.64 10.57 1.12
N TYR A 196 2.78 9.63 0.20
CA TYR A 196 2.91 8.22 0.58
C TYR A 196 4.40 7.81 0.62
N SER A 197 4.80 7.08 1.66
CA SER A 197 6.10 6.38 1.73
C SER A 197 5.83 4.88 1.74
N GLY A 198 5.97 4.22 0.58
CA GLY A 198 5.36 2.90 0.40
C GLY A 198 3.84 2.96 0.59
N ILE A 199 3.23 1.95 1.22
CA ILE A 199 1.76 1.88 1.43
C ILE A 199 1.27 2.73 2.62
N ILE A 200 2.16 3.21 3.50
CA ILE A 200 1.75 4.00 4.66
C ILE A 200 1.51 5.46 4.22
N PRO A 201 0.30 6.01 4.41
CA PRO A 201 0.02 7.40 4.12
C PRO A 201 0.66 8.30 5.17
N THR A 202 1.30 9.38 4.73
CA THR A 202 1.70 10.48 5.59
C THR A 202 1.12 11.77 5.04
N CYS A 203 0.50 12.57 5.90
CA CYS A 203 -0.18 13.77 5.45
C CYS A 203 0.47 15.02 6.03
N ILE A 204 0.57 16.05 5.21
CA ILE A 204 0.78 17.41 5.69
C ILE A 204 -0.59 18.08 5.77
N VAL A 205 -0.93 18.65 6.93
CA VAL A 205 -2.18 19.36 7.16
C VAL A 205 -1.92 20.86 7.20
N GLY A 206 -2.86 21.64 6.64
CA GLY A 206 -2.79 23.11 6.65
C GLY A 206 -1.92 23.71 5.55
N VAL A 207 -1.43 22.88 4.62
CA VAL A 207 -0.56 23.29 3.51
C VAL A 207 -1.06 22.69 2.20
N THR A 208 -1.15 23.52 1.16
CA THR A 208 -1.39 23.06 -0.22
C THR A 208 -0.06 22.98 -0.96
N PRO A 209 0.53 21.79 -1.13
CA PRO A 209 1.81 21.66 -1.81
C PRO A 209 1.68 22.02 -3.29
N SER A 210 2.74 22.61 -3.85
CA SER A 210 2.79 22.90 -5.28
C SER A 210 2.82 21.61 -6.10
N VAL A 211 2.26 21.64 -7.31
CA VAL A 211 2.27 20.49 -8.24
C VAL A 211 3.69 19.96 -8.47
N LYS A 212 4.70 20.83 -8.50
CA LYS A 212 6.13 20.43 -8.64
C LYS A 212 6.59 19.54 -7.49
N VAL A 213 6.23 19.88 -6.25
CA VAL A 213 6.58 19.08 -5.06
C VAL A 213 5.87 17.73 -5.10
N ILE A 214 4.59 17.71 -5.47
CA ILE A 214 3.81 16.48 -5.61
C ILE A 214 4.46 15.53 -6.62
N LEU A 215 4.79 16.04 -7.82
CA LEU A 215 5.43 15.25 -8.87
C LEU A 215 6.82 14.77 -8.48
N ALA A 216 7.60 15.58 -7.76
CA ALA A 216 8.92 15.18 -7.27
C ALA A 216 8.84 14.01 -6.28
N VAL A 217 7.92 14.09 -5.30
CA VAL A 217 7.69 12.99 -4.34
C VAL A 217 7.16 11.74 -5.03
N MET A 218 6.22 11.89 -5.97
CA MET A 218 5.73 10.76 -6.79
C MET A 218 6.87 10.11 -7.59
N GLY A 219 7.73 10.91 -8.22
CA GLY A 219 8.89 10.43 -8.98
C GLY A 219 9.90 9.69 -8.11
N ALA A 220 10.22 10.22 -6.93
CA ALA A 220 11.11 9.57 -5.97
C ALA A 220 10.53 8.23 -5.47
N ASN A 221 9.22 8.21 -5.14
CA ASN A 221 8.55 7.00 -4.69
C ASN A 221 8.49 5.93 -5.80
N LEU A 222 8.24 6.35 -7.05
CA LEU A 222 8.27 5.46 -8.21
C LEU A 222 9.67 4.89 -8.47
N ALA A 223 10.70 5.73 -8.41
CA ALA A 223 12.09 5.30 -8.54
C ALA A 223 12.45 4.26 -7.46
N ALA A 224 12.07 4.50 -6.20
CA ALA A 224 12.24 3.54 -5.12
C ALA A 224 11.51 2.22 -5.41
N GLY A 225 10.26 2.27 -5.87
CA GLY A 225 9.49 1.09 -6.26
C GLY A 225 10.18 0.27 -7.35
N ILE A 226 10.70 0.92 -8.39
CA ILE A 226 11.45 0.29 -9.48
C ILE A 226 12.73 -0.37 -8.94
N ILE A 227 13.48 0.33 -8.09
CA ILE A 227 14.71 -0.21 -7.48
C ILE A 227 14.40 -1.46 -6.65
N PHE A 228 13.36 -1.43 -5.81
CA PHE A 228 12.97 -2.61 -5.02
C PHE A 228 12.52 -3.76 -5.90
N PHE A 229 11.72 -3.50 -6.93
CA PHE A 229 11.26 -4.54 -7.85
C PHE A 229 12.42 -5.15 -8.65
N ALA A 230 13.32 -4.34 -9.20
CA ALA A 230 14.51 -4.79 -9.91
C ALA A 230 15.46 -5.56 -8.98
N GLY A 231 15.67 -5.06 -7.76
CA GLY A 231 16.45 -5.74 -6.72
C GLY A 231 15.86 -7.11 -6.38
N ALA A 232 14.54 -7.20 -6.22
CA ALA A 232 13.85 -8.46 -5.99
C ALA A 232 14.05 -9.43 -7.16
N TYR A 233 13.93 -8.92 -8.39
CA TYR A 233 14.16 -9.68 -9.62
C TYR A 233 15.59 -10.23 -9.72
N MET A 234 16.60 -9.49 -9.24
CA MET A 234 17.98 -9.99 -9.18
C MET A 234 18.16 -11.03 -8.08
N LEU A 235 17.59 -10.80 -6.90
CA LEU A 235 17.74 -11.68 -5.73
C LEU A 235 17.06 -13.04 -5.92
N GLN A 236 15.95 -13.12 -6.66
CA GLN A 236 15.23 -14.38 -6.89
C GLN A 236 16.09 -15.47 -7.54
N ARG A 237 17.12 -15.09 -8.31
CA ARG A 237 17.99 -16.01 -9.06
C ARG A 237 18.98 -16.75 -8.15
N ARG A 238 19.05 -16.40 -6.86
CA ARG A 238 19.94 -17.06 -5.87
C ARG A 238 19.48 -18.50 -5.60
N ARG A 239 20.45 -19.42 -5.45
CA ARG A 239 20.20 -20.86 -5.18
C ARG A 239 19.26 -21.12 -4.00
N ASN A 240 19.31 -20.28 -2.96
CA ASN A 240 18.45 -20.40 -1.76
C ASN A 240 16.95 -20.20 -2.04
N ASN A 241 16.57 -19.72 -3.23
CA ASN A 241 15.18 -19.50 -3.64
C ASN A 241 14.56 -20.68 -4.39
N TYR A 242 15.33 -21.74 -4.68
CA TYR A 242 14.83 -22.97 -5.30
C TYR A 242 14.53 -24.01 -4.20
N LEU A 243 13.50 -24.84 -4.42
CA LEU A 243 13.27 -25.98 -3.53
C LEU A 243 14.51 -26.88 -3.61
N PRO A 244 15.06 -27.36 -2.47
CA PRO A 244 16.13 -28.34 -2.52
C PRO A 244 15.60 -29.55 -3.28
N VAL A 245 16.22 -29.88 -4.41
CA VAL A 245 16.04 -31.16 -5.06
C VAL A 245 16.60 -32.17 -4.07
N LYS A 246 15.72 -32.94 -3.44
CA LYS A 246 16.10 -34.13 -2.68
C LYS A 246 16.13 -35.31 -3.63
#